data_AF-A0A537JQW2-F1
#
_entry.id   AF-A0A537JQW2-F1
#
_cell.length_a   1.000
_cell.length_b   1.000
_cell.length_c   1.000
_cell.angle_alpha   90.00
_cell.angle_beta   90.00
_cell.angle_gamma   90.00
#
_symmetry.space_group_name_H-M   'P 1'
#
loop_
_entity.id
_entity.type
_entity.pdbx_description
1 polymer ?
#
loop_
_entity_poly.entity_id
_entity_poly.type
_entity_poly.pdbx_seq_one_letter_code
_entity_poly.pdbx_strand_id
1 'polypeptide(L)'
;MKKIFTLVLGLMCTVAMFAADRRPTVTVTSAKTFEIVIDGRHYMPNYGNTVSISNLFNGGHNIQVYQVRPGFLMRSKRIVASSSFQLRNNDVQINVDRFGQLQIIQSGFGRDWNSRDRDGHGYGQQNGRGYDQHDGQGRDRRF
;
A
#
# COMPACT_ATOMS: atom_id res chain seq x y z
N MET A 1 -37.85 36.55 3.69
CA MET A 1 -36.97 35.80 2.78
C MET A 1 -35.61 35.37 3.39
N LYS A 2 -35.14 35.92 4.53
CA LYS A 2 -33.81 35.60 5.09
C LYS A 2 -33.70 34.25 5.83
N LYS A 3 -34.83 33.69 6.27
CA LYS A 3 -34.89 32.46 7.11
C LYS A 3 -34.73 31.16 6.31
N ILE A 4 -35.15 31.18 5.04
CA ILE A 4 -35.05 30.01 4.15
C ILE A 4 -33.58 29.77 3.77
N PHE A 5 -32.82 30.84 3.54
CA PHE A 5 -31.41 30.76 3.20
C PHE A 5 -30.57 30.09 4.30
N THR A 6 -30.81 30.43 5.57
CA THR A 6 -30.10 29.84 6.72
C THR A 6 -30.44 28.36 6.91
N LEU A 7 -31.69 27.97 6.64
CA LEU A 7 -32.12 26.57 6.73
C LEU A 7 -31.47 25.72 5.62
N VAL A 8 -31.44 26.24 4.39
CA VAL A 8 -30.78 25.56 3.26
C VAL A 8 -29.27 25.47 3.49
N LEU A 9 -28.63 26.53 3.98
CA LEU A 9 -27.20 26.53 4.28
C LEU A 9 -26.85 25.52 5.38
N GLY A 10 -27.63 25.48 6.47
CA GLY A 10 -27.45 24.50 7.55
C GLY A 10 -27.59 23.05 7.05
N LEU A 11 -28.57 22.79 6.19
CA LEU A 11 -28.81 21.47 5.61
C LEU A 11 -27.70 21.06 4.62
N MET A 12 -27.15 22.01 3.86
CA MET A 12 -25.99 21.75 2.99
C MET A 12 -24.72 21.43 3.80
N CYS A 13 -24.50 22.12 4.93
CA CYS A 13 -23.36 21.83 5.80
C CYS A 13 -23.45 20.44 6.45
N THR A 14 -24.63 19.99 6.88
CA THR A 14 -24.78 18.65 7.45
C THR A 14 -24.54 17.57 6.41
N VAL A 15 -25.10 17.70 5.20
CA VAL A 15 -24.85 16.75 4.09
C VAL A 15 -23.37 16.71 3.70
N ALA A 16 -22.69 17.85 3.68
CA ALA A 16 -21.25 17.91 3.39
C ALA A 16 -20.39 17.18 4.43
N MET A 17 -20.76 17.22 5.72
CA MET A 17 -20.04 16.47 6.76
C MET A 17 -20.18 14.96 6.61
N PHE A 18 -21.37 14.45 6.28
CA PHE A 18 -21.56 13.02 6.04
C PHE A 18 -20.84 12.52 4.79
N ALA A 19 -20.71 13.35 3.76
CA ALA A 19 -19.94 13.01 2.55
C ALA A 19 -18.41 13.04 2.78
N ALA A 20 -17.93 13.79 3.77
CA ALA A 20 -16.51 13.88 4.09
C ALA A 20 -15.98 12.67 4.91
N ASP A 21 -16.86 11.88 5.54
CA ASP A 21 -16.49 10.68 6.30
C ASP A 21 -16.23 9.50 5.36
N ARG A 22 -15.05 9.50 4.72
CA ARG A 22 -14.58 8.37 3.91
C ARG A 22 -14.08 7.26 4.83
N ARG A 23 -14.76 6.12 4.83
CA ARG A 23 -14.32 4.92 5.54
C ARG A 23 -13.20 4.23 4.76
N PRO A 24 -11.98 4.08 5.33
CA PRO A 24 -10.91 3.37 4.66
C PRO A 24 -11.25 1.89 4.51
N THR A 25 -10.86 1.31 3.39
CA THR A 25 -11.08 -0.12 3.11
C THR A 25 -9.76 -0.86 3.10
N VAL A 26 -9.70 -1.98 3.80
CA VAL A 26 -8.54 -2.88 3.79
C VAL A 26 -8.85 -4.06 2.91
N THR A 27 -8.13 -4.20 1.80
CA THR A 27 -8.30 -5.33 0.88
C THR A 27 -7.13 -6.27 1.06
N VAL A 28 -7.40 -7.52 1.43
CA VAL A 28 -6.40 -8.57 1.56
C VAL A 28 -6.53 -9.53 0.39
N THR A 29 -5.48 -9.70 -0.40
CA THR A 29 -5.44 -10.65 -1.51
C THR A 29 -4.39 -11.71 -1.21
N SER A 30 -4.73 -12.98 -1.35
CA SER A 30 -3.86 -14.10 -1.04
C SER A 30 -3.73 -15.06 -2.22
N ALA A 31 -2.57 -15.67 -2.44
CA ALA A 31 -2.41 -16.65 -3.52
C ALA A 31 -3.08 -18.01 -3.23
N LYS A 32 -3.36 -18.31 -1.95
CA LYS A 32 -3.97 -19.55 -1.46
C LYS A 32 -5.02 -19.24 -0.39
N THR A 33 -5.77 -20.26 0.01
CA THR A 33 -6.65 -20.20 1.18
C THR A 33 -5.84 -20.06 2.46
N PHE A 34 -5.74 -18.83 2.96
CA PHE A 34 -5.22 -18.53 4.29
C PHE A 34 -6.33 -18.00 5.16
N GLU A 35 -6.21 -18.21 6.46
CA GLU A 35 -7.04 -17.55 7.46
C GLU A 35 -6.33 -16.28 7.90
N ILE A 36 -6.98 -15.15 7.71
CA ILE A 36 -6.43 -13.82 8.02
C ILE A 36 -7.09 -13.36 9.31
N VAL A 37 -6.29 -12.92 10.27
CA VAL A 37 -6.77 -12.39 11.55
C VAL A 37 -6.30 -10.97 11.70
N ILE A 38 -7.22 -10.02 11.89
CA ILE A 38 -6.90 -8.61 12.16
C ILE A 38 -7.49 -8.26 13.51
N ASP A 39 -6.65 -7.85 14.47
CA ASP A 39 -7.04 -7.51 15.84
C ASP A 39 -7.93 -8.57 16.54
N GLY A 40 -7.66 -9.85 16.25
CA GLY A 40 -8.44 -10.98 16.76
C GLY A 40 -9.72 -11.31 15.99
N ARG A 41 -10.08 -10.54 14.95
CA ARG A 41 -11.21 -10.86 14.05
C ARG A 41 -10.74 -11.77 12.94
N HIS A 42 -11.41 -12.90 12.78
CA HIS A 42 -11.08 -13.92 11.79
C HIS A 42 -11.81 -13.64 10.48
N TYR A 43 -11.04 -13.62 9.40
CA TYR A 43 -11.53 -13.44 8.04
C TYR A 43 -11.05 -14.60 7.17
N MET A 44 -12.01 -15.32 6.60
CA MET A 44 -11.74 -16.34 5.58
C MET A 44 -12.40 -15.88 4.27
N PRO A 45 -11.70 -16.00 3.14
CA PRO A 45 -12.32 -15.72 1.85
C PRO A 45 -13.46 -16.73 1.60
N ASN A 46 -14.68 -16.23 1.42
CA ASN A 46 -15.84 -17.06 1.09
C ASN A 46 -15.82 -17.52 -0.38
N TYR A 47 -15.36 -16.66 -1.30
CA TYR A 47 -15.20 -16.97 -2.72
C TYR A 47 -13.91 -16.31 -3.24
N GLY A 48 -13.07 -17.11 -3.89
CA GLY A 48 -11.78 -16.67 -4.39
C GLY A 48 -10.73 -16.48 -3.29
N ASN A 49 -9.89 -15.47 -3.49
CA ASN A 49 -8.63 -15.29 -2.79
C ASN A 49 -8.48 -13.86 -2.24
N THR A 50 -9.57 -13.08 -2.25
CA THR A 50 -9.59 -11.69 -1.82
C THR A 50 -10.65 -11.49 -0.75
N VAL A 51 -10.31 -10.76 0.30
CA VAL A 51 -11.21 -10.35 1.38
C VAL A 51 -11.16 -8.84 1.46
N SER A 52 -12.32 -8.19 1.36
CA SER A 52 -12.46 -6.76 1.65
C SER A 52 -12.98 -6.59 3.08
N ILE A 53 -12.23 -5.86 3.88
CA ILE A 53 -12.51 -5.59 5.28
C ILE A 53 -12.81 -4.10 5.41
N SER A 54 -14.07 -3.79 5.72
CA SER A 54 -14.55 -2.44 5.99
C SER A 54 -14.83 -2.26 7.49
N ASN A 55 -14.93 -1.00 7.94
CA ASN A 55 -15.20 -0.62 9.33
C ASN A 55 -14.06 -0.94 10.32
N LEU A 56 -12.81 -0.82 9.87
CA LEU A 56 -11.68 -0.68 10.77
C LEU A 56 -11.53 0.81 11.14
N PHE A 57 -11.28 1.09 12.42
CA PHE A 57 -11.07 2.46 12.89
C PHE A 57 -9.69 2.96 12.45
N ASN A 58 -9.51 4.28 12.31
CA ASN A 58 -8.17 4.83 12.09
C ASN A 58 -7.27 4.53 13.31
N GLY A 59 -6.09 3.93 13.09
CA GLY A 59 -5.26 3.44 14.19
C GLY A 59 -4.22 2.41 13.76
N GLY A 60 -3.48 1.90 14.74
CA GLY A 60 -2.58 0.77 14.53
C GLY A 60 -3.36 -0.53 14.61
N HIS A 61 -3.14 -1.42 13.65
CA HIS A 61 -3.77 -2.73 13.58
C HIS A 61 -2.71 -3.82 13.45
N ASN A 62 -3.00 -4.97 14.04
CA ASN A 62 -2.15 -6.16 13.92
C ASN A 62 -2.81 -7.17 13.00
N ILE A 63 -2.06 -7.61 12.00
CA ILE A 63 -2.46 -8.68 11.10
C ILE A 63 -1.64 -9.94 11.37
N GLN A 64 -2.32 -11.07 11.37
CA GLN A 64 -1.74 -12.40 11.44
C GLN A 64 -2.32 -13.25 10.33
N VAL A 65 -1.46 -14.00 9.66
CA VAL A 65 -1.85 -14.92 8.60
C VAL A 65 -1.58 -16.33 9.07
N TYR A 66 -2.62 -17.15 9.04
CA TYR A 66 -2.60 -18.54 9.43
C TYR A 66 -2.72 -19.42 8.18
N GLN A 67 -1.76 -20.34 8.04
CA GLN A 67 -1.92 -21.47 7.12
C GLN A 67 -2.78 -22.52 7.80
N VAL A 68 -3.94 -22.79 7.21
CA VAL A 68 -4.83 -23.87 7.64
C VAL A 68 -4.44 -25.11 6.86
N ARG A 69 -3.97 -26.14 7.57
CA ARG A 69 -3.71 -27.45 6.95
C ARG A 69 -4.91 -28.36 7.23
N PRO A 70 -5.61 -28.86 6.20
CA PRO A 70 -6.62 -29.86 6.40
C PRO A 70 -5.94 -31.16 6.87
N GLY A 71 -6.19 -31.54 8.11
CA GLY A 71 -5.78 -32.82 8.68
C GLY A 71 -6.97 -33.76 8.81
N PHE A 72 -6.71 -35.06 8.80
CA PHE A 72 -7.72 -36.12 8.80
C PHE A 72 -8.56 -36.17 10.10
N LEU A 73 -8.09 -35.60 11.22
CA LEU A 73 -8.83 -35.49 12.49
C LEU A 73 -8.88 -34.08 13.09
N MET A 74 -7.86 -33.24 12.85
CA MET A 74 -7.83 -31.87 13.34
C MET A 74 -7.25 -30.93 12.29
N ARG A 75 -7.91 -29.78 12.11
CA ARG A 75 -7.36 -28.67 11.33
C ARG A 75 -6.24 -28.03 12.15
N SER A 76 -5.00 -28.19 11.72
CA SER A 76 -3.88 -27.49 12.35
C SER A 76 -3.74 -26.09 11.73
N LYS A 77 -3.63 -25.09 12.60
CA LYS A 77 -3.39 -23.69 12.22
C LYS A 77 -1.97 -23.33 12.60
N ARG A 78 -1.21 -22.78 11.66
CA ARG A 78 0.15 -22.27 11.92
C ARG A 78 0.25 -20.85 11.43
N ILE A 79 0.75 -19.95 12.27
CA ILE A 79 1.10 -18.58 11.84
C ILE A 79 2.23 -18.67 10.82
N VAL A 80 1.99 -18.13 9.63
CA VAL A 80 3.00 -18.01 8.57
C VAL A 80 3.61 -16.62 8.52
N ALA A 81 2.84 -15.60 8.89
CA ALA A 81 3.33 -14.24 9.02
C ALA A 81 2.50 -13.44 10.02
N SER A 82 3.13 -12.45 10.61
CA SER A 82 2.47 -11.43 11.41
C SER A 82 3.12 -10.08 11.11
N SER A 83 2.30 -9.04 11.03
CA SER A 83 2.76 -7.68 10.83
C SER A 83 1.79 -6.71 11.50
N SER A 84 2.19 -5.44 11.57
CA SER A 84 1.36 -4.34 12.04
C SER A 84 1.28 -3.29 10.94
N PHE A 85 0.12 -2.67 10.77
CA PHE A 85 -0.05 -1.56 9.84
C PHE A 85 -0.86 -0.44 10.47
N GLN A 86 -0.56 0.79 10.03
CA GLN A 86 -1.34 1.95 10.41
C GLN A 86 -2.44 2.17 9.38
N LEU A 87 -3.69 2.14 9.82
CA LEU A 87 -4.83 2.59 9.04
C LEU A 87 -5.07 4.08 9.29
N ARG A 88 -5.25 4.82 8.21
CA ARG A 88 -5.59 6.24 8.18
C ARG A 88 -6.75 6.43 7.20
N ASN A 89 -7.00 7.65 6.72
CA ASN A 89 -7.97 7.94 5.66
C ASN A 89 -7.60 7.43 4.25
N ASN A 90 -6.74 6.41 4.17
CA ASN A 90 -6.26 5.81 2.93
C ASN A 90 -6.65 4.34 2.90
N ASP A 91 -6.85 3.81 1.70
CA ASP A 91 -7.11 2.39 1.51
C ASP A 91 -5.79 1.63 1.67
N VAL A 92 -5.87 0.43 2.23
CA VAL A 92 -4.69 -0.42 2.46
C VAL A 92 -4.91 -1.73 1.71
N GLN A 93 -3.98 -2.05 0.83
CA GLN A 93 -3.93 -3.32 0.14
C GLN A 93 -2.86 -4.20 0.78
N ILE A 94 -3.26 -5.36 1.26
CA ILE A 94 -2.37 -6.36 1.83
C ILE A 94 -2.31 -7.55 0.88
N ASN A 95 -1.15 -7.83 0.32
CA ASN A 95 -0.94 -9.00 -0.52
C ASN A 95 -0.22 -10.09 0.28
N VAL A 96 -0.72 -11.32 0.19
CA VAL A 96 -0.16 -12.51 0.81
C VAL A 96 0.30 -13.47 -0.28
N ASP A 97 1.60 -13.66 -0.42
CA ASP A 97 2.14 -14.58 -1.42
C ASP A 97 1.88 -16.05 -1.06
N ARG A 98 2.11 -16.98 -2.00
CA ARG A 98 2.03 -18.43 -1.86
C ARG A 98 2.86 -19.00 -0.71
N PHE A 99 3.91 -18.28 -0.29
CA PHE A 99 4.76 -18.63 0.84
C PHE A 99 4.31 -18.01 2.17
N GLY A 100 3.23 -17.22 2.17
CA GLY A 100 2.70 -16.56 3.36
C GLY A 100 3.38 -15.24 3.69
N GLN A 101 4.24 -14.71 2.81
CA GLN A 101 4.87 -13.39 3.00
C GLN A 101 3.84 -12.27 2.84
N LEU A 102 3.95 -11.24 3.69
CA LEU A 102 3.06 -10.08 3.72
C LEU A 102 3.70 -8.90 2.99
N GLN A 103 2.95 -8.32 2.04
CA GLN A 103 3.27 -7.04 1.44
C GLN A 103 2.11 -6.08 1.71
N ILE A 104 2.40 -4.95 2.36
CA ILE A 104 1.38 -3.96 2.75
C ILE A 104 1.61 -2.70 1.92
N ILE A 105 0.61 -2.32 1.13
CA ILE A 105 0.63 -1.16 0.23
C ILE A 105 -0.47 -0.21 0.68
N GLN A 106 -0.13 1.05 0.92
CA GLN A 106 -1.10 2.08 1.29
C GLN A 106 -1.39 2.94 0.05
N SER A 107 -2.63 2.96 -0.44
CA SER A 107 -3.03 3.83 -1.54
C SER A 107 -3.58 5.15 -0.97
N GLY A 108 -2.68 6.12 -0.84
CA GLY A 108 -3.06 7.51 -0.61
C GLY A 108 -3.49 8.17 -1.92
N PHE A 109 -4.70 8.72 -1.98
CA PHE A 109 -5.06 9.65 -3.06
C PHE A 109 -4.32 10.97 -2.80
N GLY A 110 -3.07 11.06 -3.26
CA GLY A 110 -2.28 12.29 -3.12
C GLY A 110 -0.82 12.12 -3.51
N ARG A 111 -0.50 12.42 -4.77
CA ARG A 111 0.84 12.79 -5.28
C ARG A 111 1.98 11.80 -5.01
N ASP A 112 2.03 10.74 -5.80
CA ASP A 112 3.32 10.08 -6.11
C ASP A 112 3.63 10.25 -7.60
N TRP A 113 3.94 11.49 -7.97
CA TRP A 113 4.65 11.83 -9.22
C TRP A 113 6.17 11.97 -8.98
N ASN A 114 6.71 11.23 -8.01
CA ASN A 114 8.15 11.25 -7.72
C ASN A 114 8.71 9.84 -7.63
N SER A 115 8.72 9.14 -8.78
CA SER A 115 9.57 7.96 -8.98
C SER A 115 10.76 8.37 -9.86
N ARG A 116 11.59 9.27 -9.33
CA ARG A 116 12.91 9.64 -9.88
C ARG A 116 13.95 9.91 -8.79
N ASP A 117 13.84 9.27 -7.63
CA ASP A 117 14.99 9.19 -6.73
C ASP A 117 15.80 7.94 -7.07
N ARG A 118 16.75 8.23 -7.94
CA ARG A 118 17.77 7.37 -8.52
C ARG A 118 18.83 7.10 -7.44
N ASP A 119 18.44 6.43 -6.36
CA ASP A 119 19.38 5.93 -5.34
C ASP A 119 20.08 4.66 -5.85
N GLY A 120 21.00 4.87 -6.79
CA GLY A 120 21.92 3.86 -7.29
C GLY A 120 23.27 3.97 -6.59
N HIS A 121 23.36 3.48 -5.35
CA HIS A 121 24.65 3.23 -4.72
C HIS A 121 25.36 2.03 -5.39
N GLY A 122 26.41 2.34 -6.14
CA GLY A 122 27.73 1.68 -6.13
C GLY A 122 27.84 0.23 -6.58
N TYR A 123 28.52 0.02 -7.73
CA TYR A 123 29.52 -1.04 -7.88
C TYR A 123 30.65 -0.52 -8.77
N GLY A 124 31.88 -0.56 -8.25
CA GLY A 124 33.07 -0.30 -9.03
C GLY A 124 33.23 -1.35 -10.11
N GLN A 125 33.50 -0.92 -11.34
CA GLN A 125 34.03 -1.80 -12.37
C GLN A 125 35.13 -1.03 -13.10
N GLN A 126 36.36 -1.32 -12.66
CA GLN A 126 37.55 -1.16 -13.47
C GLN A 126 37.30 -1.84 -14.81
N ASN A 127 37.41 -1.11 -15.91
CA ASN A 127 37.80 -1.67 -17.20
C ASN A 127 38.30 -0.52 -18.09
N GLY A 128 39.61 -0.48 -18.25
CA GLY A 128 40.28 0.40 -19.18
C GLY A 128 39.99 0.06 -20.64
N ARG A 129 40.14 1.08 -21.48
CA ARG A 129 40.33 1.13 -22.95
C ARG A 129 39.99 2.59 -23.30
N GLY A 130 40.93 3.52 -23.32
CA GLY A 130 42.04 3.54 -24.27
C GLY A 130 41.50 3.98 -25.62
N TYR A 131 41.42 5.30 -25.85
CA TYR A 131 41.50 5.90 -27.18
C TYR A 131 42.04 7.31 -27.06
N ASP A 132 43.19 7.49 -27.69
CA ASP A 132 43.85 8.73 -28.02
C ASP A 132 42.89 9.76 -28.64
N GLN A 133 43.01 11.01 -28.21
CA GLN A 133 42.75 12.12 -29.14
C GLN A 133 43.72 13.27 -28.86
N HIS A 134 44.77 13.19 -29.65
CA HIS A 134 45.76 14.19 -29.97
C HIS A 134 45.13 15.44 -30.61
N ASP A 135 45.88 16.54 -30.54
CA ASP A 135 45.82 17.76 -31.36
C ASP A 135 44.63 18.71 -31.06
N GLY A 136 44.82 19.90 -30.48
CA GLY A 136 45.97 20.80 -30.63
C GLY A 136 45.85 21.56 -31.95
N GLN A 137 45.01 22.61 -32.00
CA GLN A 137 45.22 23.75 -32.88
C GLN A 137 44.31 24.92 -32.50
N GLY A 138 44.95 25.91 -31.85
CA GLY A 138 44.43 27.26 -31.73
C GLY A 138 44.18 27.87 -33.10
N ARG A 139 43.02 28.50 -33.24
CA ARG A 139 42.72 29.38 -34.36
C ARG A 139 42.75 30.82 -33.87
N ASP A 140 43.82 31.49 -34.24
CA ASP A 140 43.97 32.94 -34.25
C ASP A 140 42.75 33.63 -34.88
N ARG A 141 42.18 34.57 -34.13
CA ARG A 141 41.35 35.67 -34.66
C ARG A 141 41.49 36.89 -33.75
N ARG A 142 42.14 37.94 -34.27
CA ARG A 142 41.92 39.39 -34.09
C ARG A 142 43.19 40.10 -34.60
N PHE A 143 43.12 40.90 -35.67
CA PHE A 143 42.69 42.31 -35.70
C PHE A 143 43.43 43.16 -34.68
#